data_AF-A0A813L069-F1
#
_entry.id   AF-A0A813L069-F1
#
_cell.length_a   1.000
_cell.length_b   1.000
_cell.length_c   1.000
_cell.angle_alpha   90.00
_cell.angle_beta   90.00
_cell.angle_gamma   90.00
#
_symmetry.space_group_name_H-M   'P 1'
#
loop_
_entity.id
_entity.type
_entity.pdbx_description
1 polymer ?
#
loop_
_entity_poly.entity_id
_entity_poly.type
_entity_poly.pdbx_seq_one_letter_code
_entity_poly.pdbx_strand_id
1 'polypeptide(L)'
;VHQLVQGIYYSQFAPGTAPASFAEAWSEVTAALRQLAEVARAVPALRLAVGMELYHWFYFKWHQGTVPLARVDVDSLELSAELLWGSLLSSGCVLEEVEPLHGTRGGNDVSKDNTCHHIDGSSSSNNDSSRCQSVDNSSNSNNSSNGNSNSSNKSHLCSVLHHFMQQGCHYRWLQVVLIEAELGIELSTGFDVRLAAKVLRETSRHFAAMMQHPYCSGRPWMTPHDMNFNEEHFPSPGPVWPREAFPLVPWLEANFETFHRELEELRAQPGVFERLRQLERNAEAQDHARETDWTIVELADTREEEPWKQSSCRHLPRTCELLRSRPEYGERHRGSFLKVEERWGGDRLEHLLLIGEMGMRGCQPRVVKPVFKHCL
;
A
#
# COMPACT_ATOMS: atom_id res chain seq x y z
N VAL A 1 -1.76 -21.50 11.31
CA VAL A 1 -1.41 -21.05 9.94
C VAL A 1 -0.72 -19.71 9.98
N HIS A 2 -1.37 -18.60 10.35
CA HIS A 2 -0.71 -17.27 10.42
C HIS A 2 0.62 -17.25 11.21
N GLN A 3 0.69 -17.85 12.40
CA GLN A 3 1.97 -17.96 13.15
C GLN A 3 3.05 -18.77 12.41
N LEU A 4 2.64 -19.79 11.64
CA LEU A 4 3.55 -20.62 10.84
C LEU A 4 4.03 -19.86 9.59
N VAL A 5 3.13 -19.14 8.93
CA VAL A 5 3.42 -18.18 7.85
C VAL A 5 4.45 -17.16 8.34
N GLN A 6 4.19 -16.47 9.45
CA GLN A 6 5.13 -15.51 10.04
C GLN A 6 6.47 -16.18 10.40
N GLY A 7 6.43 -17.35 11.05
CA GLY A 7 7.66 -18.06 11.43
C GLY A 7 8.54 -18.40 10.23
N ILE A 8 7.94 -18.88 9.13
CA ILE A 8 8.70 -19.19 7.92
C ILE A 8 9.17 -17.93 7.22
N TYR A 9 8.29 -16.93 7.05
CA TYR A 9 8.63 -15.64 6.46
C TYR A 9 9.83 -14.99 7.16
N TYR A 10 9.91 -15.02 8.50
CA TYR A 10 11.08 -14.50 9.20
C TYR A 10 12.29 -15.44 9.18
N SER A 11 12.08 -16.76 9.10
CA SER A 11 13.19 -17.73 9.02
C SER A 11 13.94 -17.74 7.69
N GLN A 12 13.33 -17.27 6.60
CA GLN A 12 14.01 -17.08 5.31
C GLN A 12 15.16 -16.05 5.42
N PHE A 13 15.04 -15.15 6.40
CA PHE A 13 16.04 -14.14 6.74
C PHE A 13 16.91 -14.56 7.92
N ALA A 14 16.72 -15.74 8.51
CA ALA A 14 17.58 -16.22 9.58
C ALA A 14 18.90 -16.77 9.01
N PRO A 15 20.07 -16.25 9.43
CA PRO A 15 21.35 -16.82 9.04
C PRO A 15 21.44 -18.29 9.48
N GLY A 16 21.66 -19.20 8.53
CA GLY A 16 21.93 -20.62 8.83
C GLY A 16 20.75 -21.59 8.65
N THR A 17 19.56 -21.14 8.23
CA THR A 17 18.49 -22.05 7.80
C THR A 17 18.94 -22.81 6.56
N ALA A 18 18.95 -24.13 6.60
CA ALA A 18 19.32 -24.94 5.44
C ALA A 18 18.27 -24.76 4.31
N PRO A 19 18.68 -24.60 3.04
CA PRO A 19 17.73 -24.44 1.93
C PRO A 19 16.68 -25.57 1.83
N ALA A 20 17.06 -26.79 2.19
CA ALA A 20 16.17 -27.95 2.22
C ALA A 20 15.05 -27.79 3.27
N SER A 21 15.36 -27.32 4.48
CA SER A 21 14.35 -27.12 5.53
C SER A 21 13.40 -25.97 5.18
N PHE A 22 13.89 -24.94 4.49
CA PHE A 22 13.03 -23.87 3.98
C PHE A 22 12.06 -24.37 2.90
N ALA A 23 12.54 -25.17 1.94
CA ALA A 23 11.68 -25.72 0.89
C ALA A 23 10.59 -26.65 1.44
N GLU A 24 10.92 -27.48 2.44
CA GLU A 24 9.96 -28.34 3.14
C GLU A 24 8.90 -27.51 3.87
N ALA A 25 9.32 -26.54 4.69
CA ALA A 25 8.41 -25.69 5.43
C ALA A 25 7.51 -24.86 4.50
N TRP A 26 8.08 -24.32 3.41
CA TRP A 26 7.35 -23.60 2.38
C TRP A 26 6.26 -24.48 1.75
N SER A 27 6.60 -25.72 1.41
CA SER A 27 5.64 -26.70 0.87
C SER A 27 4.52 -27.00 1.85
N GLU A 28 4.84 -27.18 3.14
CA GLU A 28 3.86 -27.42 4.19
C GLU A 28 2.88 -26.25 4.35
N VAL A 29 3.38 -25.02 4.44
CA VAL A 29 2.51 -23.84 4.51
C VAL A 29 1.71 -23.65 3.24
N THR A 30 2.31 -23.93 2.09
CA THR A 30 1.61 -23.87 0.80
C THR A 30 0.40 -24.81 0.81
N ALA A 31 0.60 -26.07 1.19
CA ALA A 31 -0.46 -27.05 1.30
C ALA A 31 -1.54 -26.62 2.32
N ALA A 32 -1.12 -26.13 3.50
CA ALA A 32 -2.03 -25.67 4.54
C ALA A 32 -2.90 -24.47 4.10
N LEU A 33 -2.30 -23.49 3.42
CA LEU A 33 -3.02 -22.32 2.90
C LEU A 33 -4.00 -22.71 1.78
N ARG A 34 -3.62 -23.62 0.88
CA ARG A 34 -4.54 -24.13 -0.15
C ARG A 34 -5.72 -24.87 0.47
N GLN A 35 -5.47 -25.71 1.48
CA GLN A 35 -6.56 -26.36 2.21
C GLN A 35 -7.46 -25.34 2.92
N LEU A 36 -6.88 -24.31 3.54
CA LEU A 36 -7.63 -23.26 4.21
C LEU A 36 -8.46 -22.42 3.23
N ALA A 37 -7.97 -22.22 2.00
CA ALA A 37 -8.72 -21.56 0.93
C ALA A 37 -9.99 -22.33 0.53
N GLU A 38 -9.92 -23.66 0.44
CA GLU A 38 -11.12 -24.49 0.19
C GLU A 38 -12.15 -24.35 1.32
N VAL A 39 -11.69 -24.30 2.58
CA VAL A 39 -12.58 -24.02 3.72
C VAL A 39 -13.16 -22.61 3.63
N ALA A 40 -12.36 -21.62 3.23
CA ALA A 40 -12.81 -20.24 3.09
C ALA A 40 -13.85 -20.04 1.98
N ARG A 41 -13.82 -20.84 0.90
CA ARG A 41 -14.89 -20.86 -0.10
C ARG A 41 -16.23 -21.22 0.54
N ALA A 42 -16.25 -22.20 1.43
CA ALA A 42 -17.44 -22.65 2.14
C ALA A 42 -17.83 -21.78 3.36
N VAL A 43 -16.87 -21.07 3.96
CA VAL A 43 -17.06 -20.28 5.19
C VAL A 43 -16.78 -18.79 4.89
N PRO A 44 -17.83 -17.98 4.59
CA PRO A 44 -17.65 -16.60 4.15
C PRO A 44 -16.83 -15.71 5.08
N ALA A 45 -16.94 -15.93 6.40
CA ALA A 45 -16.20 -15.19 7.41
C ALA A 45 -14.66 -15.32 7.28
N LEU A 46 -14.16 -16.39 6.66
CA LEU A 46 -12.72 -16.62 6.49
C LEU A 46 -12.16 -16.01 5.19
N ARG A 47 -13.02 -15.68 4.22
CA ARG A 47 -12.60 -15.29 2.87
C ARG A 47 -11.61 -14.11 2.84
N LEU A 48 -11.85 -13.09 3.64
CA LEU A 48 -10.96 -11.92 3.70
C LEU A 48 -9.57 -12.30 4.22
N ALA A 49 -9.53 -12.90 5.41
CA ALA A 49 -8.27 -13.23 6.06
C ALA A 49 -7.45 -14.20 5.21
N VAL A 50 -8.09 -15.23 4.67
CA VAL A 50 -7.40 -16.23 3.85
C VAL A 50 -6.98 -15.66 2.50
N GLY A 51 -7.84 -14.85 1.85
CA GLY A 51 -7.48 -14.16 0.62
C GLY A 51 -6.27 -13.25 0.80
N MET A 52 -6.22 -12.47 1.88
CA MET A 52 -5.07 -11.62 2.20
C MET A 52 -3.82 -12.43 2.50
N GLU A 53 -3.92 -13.51 3.29
CA GLU A 53 -2.78 -14.38 3.57
C GLU A 53 -2.24 -15.03 2.30
N LEU A 54 -3.09 -15.44 1.36
CA LEU A 54 -2.65 -15.94 0.06
C LEU A 54 -1.89 -14.88 -0.73
N TYR A 55 -2.38 -13.64 -0.75
CA TYR A 55 -1.70 -12.54 -1.44
C TYR A 55 -0.33 -12.25 -0.82
N HIS A 56 -0.24 -12.10 0.50
CA HIS A 56 1.03 -11.88 1.21
C HIS A 56 2.02 -13.04 1.02
N TRP A 57 1.52 -14.29 1.11
CA TRP A 57 2.37 -15.47 1.10
C TRP A 57 2.86 -15.83 -0.30
N PHE A 58 2.03 -15.65 -1.32
CA PHE A 58 2.29 -16.17 -2.67
C PHE A 58 2.54 -15.09 -3.71
N TYR A 59 2.78 -13.84 -3.31
CA TYR A 59 3.27 -12.84 -4.26
C TYR A 59 4.51 -13.36 -5.01
N PHE A 60 5.31 -14.22 -4.36
CA PHE A 60 6.45 -14.90 -4.98
C PHE A 60 6.45 -16.42 -4.76
N LYS A 61 6.70 -17.15 -5.84
CA LYS A 61 7.02 -18.58 -5.90
C LYS A 61 8.53 -18.77 -5.95
N TRP A 62 9.05 -19.49 -4.96
CA TRP A 62 10.46 -19.85 -4.89
C TRP A 62 10.70 -21.17 -5.64
N HIS A 63 11.63 -21.16 -6.62
CA HIS A 63 12.00 -22.38 -7.32
C HIS A 63 13.16 -23.08 -6.60
N GLN A 64 12.93 -24.32 -6.15
CA GLN A 64 13.95 -25.19 -5.56
C GLN A 64 14.67 -24.61 -4.32
N GLY A 65 14.00 -23.75 -3.55
CA GLY A 65 14.60 -23.11 -2.37
C GLY A 65 15.77 -22.18 -2.68
N THR A 66 15.96 -21.78 -3.95
CA THR A 66 16.98 -20.82 -4.35
C THR A 66 16.36 -19.45 -4.62
N VAL A 67 17.04 -18.41 -4.13
CA VAL A 67 16.50 -17.05 -3.99
C VAL A 67 16.54 -16.14 -5.23
N PRO A 68 17.08 -16.47 -6.43
CA PRO A 68 17.40 -15.36 -7.34
C PRO A 68 16.20 -14.81 -8.13
N LEU A 69 15.15 -15.57 -8.39
CA LEU A 69 14.02 -15.12 -9.24
C LEU A 69 12.70 -15.66 -8.70
N ALA A 70 12.22 -15.01 -7.65
CA ALA A 70 10.85 -15.07 -7.23
C ALA A 70 9.91 -14.78 -8.43
N ARG A 71 9.14 -15.77 -8.89
CA ARG A 71 8.12 -15.58 -9.93
C ARG A 71 6.77 -15.38 -9.28
N VAL A 72 5.91 -14.57 -9.86
CA VAL A 72 4.55 -14.43 -9.33
C VAL A 72 3.80 -15.76 -9.39
N ASP A 73 3.17 -16.16 -8.28
CA ASP A 73 2.34 -17.37 -8.22
C ASP A 73 0.91 -17.06 -8.67
N VAL A 74 0.70 -17.02 -9.97
CA VAL A 74 -0.57 -16.68 -10.63
C VAL A 74 -1.76 -17.44 -10.01
N ASP A 75 -1.64 -18.76 -9.80
CA ASP A 75 -2.71 -19.58 -9.24
C ASP A 75 -3.12 -19.17 -7.82
N SER A 76 -2.18 -18.60 -7.04
CA SER A 76 -2.46 -18.10 -5.70
C SER A 76 -3.06 -16.70 -5.72
N LEU A 77 -2.62 -15.85 -6.64
CA LEU A 77 -3.22 -14.53 -6.86
C LEU A 77 -4.66 -14.65 -7.37
N GLU A 78 -4.93 -15.54 -8.32
CA GLU A 78 -6.30 -15.84 -8.79
C GLU A 78 -7.20 -16.29 -7.64
N LEU A 79 -6.71 -17.23 -6.82
CA LEU A 79 -7.44 -17.71 -5.65
C LEU A 79 -7.65 -16.63 -4.59
N SER A 80 -6.65 -15.76 -4.39
CA SER A 80 -6.77 -14.60 -3.50
C SER A 80 -7.86 -13.64 -4.00
N ALA A 81 -7.83 -13.25 -5.28
CA ALA A 81 -8.83 -12.38 -5.89
C ALA A 81 -10.24 -12.98 -5.79
N GLU A 82 -10.39 -14.28 -6.07
CA GLU A 82 -11.66 -15.01 -5.92
C GLU A 82 -12.21 -14.92 -4.48
N LEU A 83 -11.37 -15.21 -3.47
CA LEU A 83 -11.79 -15.17 -2.08
C LEU A 83 -12.14 -13.74 -1.64
N LEU A 84 -11.34 -12.75 -2.02
CA LEU A 84 -11.58 -11.36 -1.65
C LEU A 84 -12.86 -10.82 -2.29
N TRP A 85 -13.11 -11.11 -3.56
CA TRP A 85 -14.37 -10.83 -4.23
C TRP A 85 -15.55 -11.52 -3.54
N GLY A 86 -15.42 -12.82 -3.26
CA GLY A 86 -16.42 -13.57 -2.50
C GLY A 86 -16.67 -13.00 -1.10
N SER A 87 -15.69 -12.29 -0.53
CA SER A 87 -15.81 -11.61 0.75
C SER A 87 -16.57 -10.28 0.65
N LEU A 88 -16.40 -9.52 -0.44
CA LEU A 88 -17.23 -8.35 -0.75
C LEU A 88 -18.70 -8.73 -0.88
N LEU A 89 -18.99 -9.80 -1.64
CA LEU A 89 -20.34 -10.30 -1.83
C LEU A 89 -21.00 -10.70 -0.50
N SER A 90 -20.29 -11.43 0.36
CA SER A 90 -20.86 -11.93 1.61
C SER A 90 -20.99 -10.88 2.72
N SER A 91 -20.30 -9.75 2.60
CA SER A 91 -20.31 -8.66 3.61
C SER A 91 -21.32 -7.56 3.28
N GLY A 92 -22.04 -7.65 2.16
CA GLY A 92 -22.96 -6.60 1.72
C GLY A 92 -22.24 -5.32 1.27
N CYS A 93 -20.95 -5.42 0.95
CA CYS A 93 -20.14 -4.28 0.49
C CYS A 93 -20.37 -3.93 -0.98
N VAL A 94 -21.00 -4.83 -1.74
CA VAL A 94 -21.41 -4.58 -3.13
C VAL A 94 -22.78 -3.93 -3.09
N LEU A 95 -22.93 -2.79 -3.76
CA LEU A 95 -24.26 -2.22 -4.00
C LEU A 95 -25.01 -3.23 -4.86
N GLU A 96 -26.09 -3.81 -4.31
CA GLU A 96 -27.10 -4.43 -5.17
C GLU A 96 -27.48 -3.38 -6.21
N GLU A 97 -27.56 -3.75 -7.49
CA GLU A 97 -28.00 -2.85 -8.54
C GLU A 97 -29.32 -2.23 -8.07
N VAL A 98 -29.25 -0.98 -7.58
CA VAL A 98 -30.44 -0.21 -7.29
C VAL A 98 -31.04 -0.03 -8.67
N GLU A 99 -32.09 -0.81 -8.98
CA GLU A 99 -32.78 -0.71 -10.25
C GLU A 99 -32.90 0.78 -10.56
N PRO A 100 -32.29 1.25 -11.68
CA PRO A 100 -32.16 2.67 -11.92
C PRO A 100 -33.56 3.24 -11.88
N LEU A 101 -33.90 3.99 -10.83
CA LEU A 101 -35.24 4.55 -10.61
C LEU A 101 -35.68 5.20 -11.91
N HIS A 102 -36.49 4.46 -12.67
CA HIS A 102 -36.87 4.81 -14.02
C HIS A 102 -37.78 6.01 -13.91
N GLY A 103 -37.19 7.20 -14.08
CA GLY A 103 -37.94 8.43 -14.28
C GLY A 103 -37.64 9.51 -13.26
N THR A 104 -36.58 10.27 -13.51
CA THR A 104 -36.73 11.73 -13.64
C THR A 104 -35.57 12.27 -14.45
N ARG A 105 -35.85 12.51 -15.74
CA ARG A 105 -34.99 13.24 -16.66
C ARG A 105 -35.07 14.72 -16.27
N GLY A 106 -34.19 15.15 -15.36
CA GLY A 106 -34.10 16.53 -14.92
C GLY A 106 -32.66 16.86 -14.62
N GLY A 107 -31.93 17.31 -15.65
CA GLY A 107 -30.60 17.86 -15.48
C GLY A 107 -30.70 19.17 -14.68
N ASN A 108 -30.29 19.12 -13.43
CA ASN A 108 -29.90 20.29 -12.66
C ASN A 108 -28.53 19.98 -12.06
N ASP A 109 -27.58 20.88 -12.30
CA ASP A 109 -26.27 20.93 -11.64
C ASP A 109 -26.46 20.83 -10.12
N VAL A 110 -26.23 19.65 -9.57
CA VAL A 110 -26.09 19.47 -8.13
C VAL A 110 -24.67 19.89 -7.78
N SER A 111 -24.58 21.03 -7.10
CA SER A 111 -23.38 21.58 -6.49
C SER A 111 -22.55 20.49 -5.81
N LYS A 112 -21.23 20.50 -6.05
CA LYS A 112 -20.22 19.54 -5.56
C LYS A 112 -19.88 19.67 -4.07
N ASP A 113 -20.71 20.31 -3.26
CA ASP A 113 -20.48 20.50 -1.82
C ASP A 113 -21.11 19.37 -0.97
N ASN A 114 -20.80 18.12 -1.32
CA ASN A 114 -21.07 16.94 -0.48
C ASN A 114 -19.80 16.45 0.23
N THR A 115 -18.89 17.36 0.55
CA THR A 115 -17.74 17.05 1.39
C THR A 115 -18.20 16.92 2.84
N CYS A 116 -18.39 15.69 3.30
CA CYS A 116 -18.18 15.40 4.71
C CYS A 116 -16.72 15.76 4.97
N HIS A 117 -16.47 16.82 5.75
CA HIS A 117 -15.12 17.17 6.18
C HIS A 117 -14.44 15.91 6.72
N HIS A 118 -13.31 15.57 6.12
CA HIS A 118 -12.52 14.40 6.49
C HIS A 118 -12.29 14.39 8.00
N ILE A 119 -12.66 13.27 8.63
CA ILE A 119 -12.40 13.02 10.03
C ILE A 119 -10.91 12.65 10.12
N ASP A 120 -10.06 13.62 10.48
CA ASP A 120 -8.65 13.35 10.76
C ASP A 120 -8.55 12.35 11.94
N GLY A 121 -8.03 11.17 11.62
CA GLY A 121 -7.84 10.03 12.54
C GLY A 121 -6.73 10.23 13.58
N SER A 122 -6.49 11.46 14.04
CA SER A 122 -5.48 11.77 15.05
C SER A 122 -6.08 11.89 16.46
N SER A 123 -6.69 10.81 16.96
CA SER A 123 -6.85 10.63 18.41
C SER A 123 -7.08 9.17 18.76
N SER A 124 -6.04 8.53 19.30
CA SER A 124 -6.17 7.25 19.99
C SER A 124 -6.98 7.44 21.27
N SER A 125 -8.29 7.18 21.18
CA SER A 125 -9.14 6.82 22.31
C SER A 125 -10.27 5.94 21.80
N ASN A 126 -10.45 4.76 22.40
CA ASN A 126 -11.42 3.72 22.02
C ASN A 126 -12.91 4.11 22.20
N ASN A 127 -13.34 5.28 21.73
CA ASN A 127 -14.73 5.76 21.79
C ASN A 127 -15.09 6.62 20.55
N ASP A 128 -15.04 6.02 19.36
CA ASP A 128 -15.31 6.70 18.08
C ASP A 128 -16.80 6.91 17.73
N SER A 129 -17.75 6.56 18.61
CA SER A 129 -19.18 6.85 18.38
C SER A 129 -19.59 8.32 18.62
N SER A 130 -18.66 9.22 18.94
CA SER A 130 -18.97 10.62 19.32
C SER A 130 -18.62 11.69 18.28
N ARG A 131 -17.93 11.35 17.18
CA ARG A 131 -17.33 12.36 16.28
C ARG A 131 -18.20 12.85 15.11
N CYS A 132 -19.40 12.30 14.94
CA CYS A 132 -20.44 12.88 14.06
C CYS A 132 -21.40 13.81 14.82
N GLN A 133 -21.13 14.12 16.09
CA GLN A 133 -21.90 15.14 16.80
C GLN A 133 -21.51 16.52 16.27
N SER A 134 -22.50 17.24 15.75
CA SER A 134 -22.36 18.59 15.23
C SER A 134 -21.59 19.46 16.22
N VAL A 135 -20.50 20.09 15.76
CA VAL A 135 -19.92 21.24 16.45
C VAL A 135 -20.87 22.41 16.22
N ASP A 136 -22.02 22.39 16.87
CA ASP A 136 -22.94 23.53 16.95
C ASP A 136 -22.42 24.51 18.03
N ASN A 137 -21.24 25.07 17.79
CA ASN A 137 -20.78 26.25 18.52
C ASN A 137 -21.04 27.48 17.65
N SER A 138 -22.28 27.96 17.66
CA SER A 138 -22.61 29.32 17.26
C SER A 138 -23.78 29.82 18.09
N SER A 139 -23.43 30.42 19.22
CA SER A 139 -24.25 31.47 19.81
C SER A 139 -24.38 32.63 18.81
N ASN A 140 -25.57 33.24 18.75
CA ASN A 140 -25.98 34.42 17.98
C ASN A 140 -26.27 34.25 16.48
N SER A 141 -27.55 34.10 16.13
CA SER A 141 -28.41 35.23 15.70
C SER A 141 -29.73 34.76 15.07
N ASN A 142 -30.76 35.59 15.28
CA ASN A 142 -32.16 35.36 14.97
C ASN A 142 -32.50 35.25 13.46
N ASN A 143 -33.60 34.54 13.19
CA ASN A 143 -34.50 34.62 12.04
C ASN A 143 -33.99 34.16 10.66
N SER A 144 -34.23 32.89 10.34
CA SER A 144 -34.81 32.46 9.04
C SER A 144 -35.28 31.02 9.11
N SER A 145 -36.59 30.83 9.23
CA SER A 145 -37.29 29.56 9.18
C SER A 145 -37.43 29.08 7.73
N ASN A 146 -36.43 28.36 7.20
CA ASN A 146 -36.56 27.52 6.00
C ASN A 146 -35.44 26.46 5.83
N GLY A 147 -34.86 25.94 6.93
CA GLY A 147 -33.64 25.13 6.90
C GLY A 147 -33.75 23.63 7.23
N ASN A 148 -34.94 23.05 7.41
CA ASN A 148 -35.07 21.74 8.08
C ASN A 148 -34.72 20.50 7.23
N SER A 149 -34.57 20.61 5.91
CA SER A 149 -34.35 19.47 5.00
C SER A 149 -32.88 19.04 4.84
N ASN A 150 -31.91 19.86 5.25
CA ASN A 150 -30.48 19.55 5.05
C ASN A 150 -29.85 18.74 6.19
N SER A 151 -30.46 18.73 7.39
CA SER A 151 -29.93 18.02 8.55
C SER A 151 -30.10 16.49 8.43
N SER A 152 -31.23 16.02 7.88
CA SER A 152 -31.52 14.59 7.75
C SER A 152 -30.64 13.87 6.74
N ASN A 153 -30.21 14.54 5.67
CA ASN A 153 -29.38 13.92 4.62
C ASN A 153 -27.93 13.72 5.08
N LYS A 154 -27.39 14.66 5.88
CA LYS A 154 -26.04 14.54 6.43
C LYS A 154 -25.94 13.40 7.45
N SER A 155 -26.90 13.28 8.35
CA SER A 155 -26.90 12.20 9.35
C SER A 155 -27.03 10.82 8.70
N HIS A 156 -27.84 10.70 7.64
CA HIS A 156 -27.94 9.48 6.87
C HIS A 156 -26.62 9.10 6.18
N LEU A 157 -25.97 10.04 5.48
CA LEU A 157 -24.69 9.78 4.80
C LEU A 157 -23.59 9.35 5.78
N CYS A 158 -23.49 10.01 6.94
CA CYS A 158 -22.54 9.61 7.98
C CYS A 158 -22.80 8.18 8.49
N SER A 159 -24.06 7.81 8.70
CA SER A 159 -24.43 6.46 9.10
C SER A 159 -24.05 5.41 8.04
N VAL A 160 -24.28 5.70 6.77
CA VAL A 160 -23.93 4.82 5.65
C VAL A 160 -22.40 4.64 5.56
N LEU A 161 -21.64 5.72 5.62
CA LEU A 161 -20.18 5.68 5.61
C LEU A 161 -19.61 4.90 6.80
N HIS A 162 -20.15 5.14 8.00
CA HIS A 162 -19.72 4.43 9.20
C HIS A 162 -19.99 2.93 9.09
N HIS A 163 -21.17 2.52 8.62
CA HIS A 163 -21.47 1.11 8.40
C HIS A 163 -20.53 0.48 7.35
N PHE A 164 -20.28 1.18 6.24
CA PHE A 164 -19.34 0.76 5.20
C PHE A 164 -17.93 0.55 5.76
N MET A 165 -17.47 1.43 6.65
CA MET A 165 -16.17 1.30 7.32
C MET A 165 -16.14 0.16 8.33
N GLN A 166 -17.19 0.00 9.14
CA GLN A 166 -17.28 -1.08 10.14
C GLN A 166 -17.26 -2.48 9.51
N GLN A 167 -17.83 -2.65 8.31
CA GLN A 167 -17.77 -3.90 7.56
C GLN A 167 -16.42 -4.12 6.85
N GLY A 168 -15.53 -3.15 6.91
CA GLY A 168 -14.24 -3.17 6.20
C GLY A 168 -14.38 -3.01 4.69
N CYS A 169 -15.50 -2.47 4.18
CA CYS A 169 -15.76 -2.43 2.74
C CYS A 169 -14.72 -1.62 1.96
N HIS A 170 -14.24 -0.51 2.54
CA HIS A 170 -13.16 0.31 1.97
C HIS A 170 -11.93 -0.55 1.63
N TYR A 171 -11.41 -1.25 2.63
CA TYR A 171 -10.23 -2.09 2.50
C TYR A 171 -10.48 -3.27 1.56
N ARG A 172 -11.65 -3.92 1.64
CA ARG A 172 -12.00 -5.07 0.78
C ARG A 172 -12.00 -4.69 -0.70
N TRP A 173 -12.63 -3.56 -1.04
CA TRP A 173 -12.68 -3.04 -2.40
C TRP A 173 -11.29 -2.68 -2.91
N LEU A 174 -10.51 -1.96 -2.09
CA LEU A 174 -9.13 -1.60 -2.38
C LEU A 174 -8.29 -2.83 -2.74
N GLN A 175 -8.31 -3.86 -1.88
CA GLN A 175 -7.52 -5.07 -2.05
C GLN A 175 -7.91 -5.86 -3.31
N VAL A 176 -9.21 -6.05 -3.58
CA VAL A 176 -9.65 -6.76 -4.78
C VAL A 176 -9.13 -6.08 -6.04
N VAL A 177 -9.32 -4.77 -6.16
CA VAL A 177 -8.94 -4.04 -7.38
C VAL A 177 -7.43 -4.01 -7.55
N LEU A 178 -6.66 -3.81 -6.47
CA LEU A 178 -5.20 -3.82 -6.53
C LEU A 178 -4.65 -5.18 -6.97
N ILE A 179 -5.10 -6.26 -6.33
CA ILE A 179 -4.62 -7.61 -6.61
C ILE A 179 -4.97 -8.05 -8.03
N GLU A 180 -6.18 -7.76 -8.50
CA GLU A 180 -6.56 -8.09 -9.88
C GLU A 180 -5.79 -7.24 -10.90
N ALA A 181 -5.51 -5.97 -10.61
CA ALA A 181 -4.69 -5.12 -11.47
C ALA A 181 -3.27 -5.68 -11.61
N GLU A 182 -2.66 -6.08 -10.49
CA GLU A 182 -1.34 -6.71 -10.43
C GLU A 182 -1.33 -8.05 -11.18
N LEU A 183 -2.29 -8.93 -10.90
CA LEU A 183 -2.45 -10.20 -11.59
C LEU A 183 -2.58 -10.02 -13.11
N GLY A 184 -3.40 -9.07 -13.56
CA GLY A 184 -3.58 -8.77 -14.96
C GLY A 184 -2.29 -8.31 -15.65
N ILE A 185 -1.46 -7.52 -14.97
CA ILE A 185 -0.14 -7.11 -15.46
C ILE A 185 0.80 -8.31 -15.56
N GLU A 186 0.90 -9.12 -14.50
CA GLU A 186 1.79 -10.28 -14.45
C GLU A 186 1.45 -11.33 -15.51
N LEU A 187 0.16 -11.55 -15.76
CA LEU A 187 -0.30 -12.38 -16.87
C LEU A 187 0.10 -11.81 -18.25
N SER A 188 0.13 -10.49 -18.37
CA SER A 188 0.49 -9.82 -19.63
C SER A 188 1.99 -9.95 -19.95
N THR A 189 2.85 -9.94 -18.93
CA THR A 189 4.31 -10.14 -19.10
C THR A 189 4.64 -11.61 -19.38
N GLY A 190 3.85 -12.55 -18.83
CA GLY A 190 3.96 -13.99 -19.07
C GLY A 190 3.43 -14.50 -20.42
N PHE A 191 2.99 -13.62 -21.32
CA PHE A 191 2.41 -13.91 -22.63
C PHE A 191 1.02 -14.58 -22.65
N ASP A 192 0.29 -14.69 -21.54
CA ASP A 192 -1.14 -15.06 -21.58
C ASP A 192 -2.01 -13.81 -21.76
N VAL A 193 -1.89 -13.19 -22.93
CA VAL A 193 -2.60 -11.94 -23.27
C VAL A 193 -4.12 -12.08 -23.14
N ARG A 194 -4.66 -13.28 -23.39
CA ARG A 194 -6.12 -13.50 -23.33
C ARG A 194 -6.60 -13.50 -21.89
N LEU A 195 -5.92 -14.22 -21.01
CA LEU A 195 -6.25 -14.25 -19.59
C LEU A 195 -6.00 -12.89 -18.95
N ALA A 196 -4.86 -12.25 -19.25
CA ALA A 196 -4.55 -10.88 -18.84
C ALA A 196 -5.66 -9.90 -19.22
N ALA A 197 -6.10 -9.91 -20.49
CA ALA A 197 -7.17 -9.04 -20.96
C ALA A 197 -8.52 -9.34 -20.29
N LYS A 198 -8.77 -10.59 -19.88
CA LYS A 198 -9.97 -10.93 -19.11
C LYS A 198 -9.90 -10.32 -17.72
N VAL A 199 -8.83 -10.59 -16.98
CA VAL A 199 -8.63 -10.09 -15.61
C VAL A 199 -8.68 -8.56 -15.59
N LEU A 200 -7.93 -7.87 -16.46
CA LEU A 200 -7.92 -6.40 -16.51
C LEU A 200 -9.30 -5.78 -16.83
N ARG A 201 -10.14 -6.47 -17.62
CA ARG A 201 -11.53 -6.04 -17.84
C ARG A 201 -12.39 -6.22 -16.59
N GLU A 202 -12.20 -7.31 -15.85
CA GLU A 202 -12.88 -7.56 -14.58
C GLU A 202 -12.44 -6.51 -13.54
N THR A 203 -11.14 -6.25 -13.40
CA THR A 203 -10.58 -5.18 -12.57
C THR A 203 -11.19 -3.82 -12.89
N SER A 204 -11.30 -3.48 -14.17
CA SER A 204 -11.89 -2.20 -14.60
C SER A 204 -13.37 -2.09 -14.20
N ARG A 205 -14.12 -3.19 -14.25
CA ARG A 205 -15.52 -3.23 -13.79
C ARG A 205 -15.61 -3.11 -12.27
N HIS A 206 -14.77 -3.83 -11.54
CA HIS A 206 -14.72 -3.75 -10.07
C HIS A 206 -14.31 -2.37 -9.60
N PHE A 207 -13.34 -1.72 -10.25
CA PHE A 207 -12.97 -0.34 -9.98
C PHE A 207 -14.13 0.63 -10.25
N ALA A 208 -14.83 0.49 -11.38
CA ALA A 208 -15.99 1.31 -11.68
C ALA A 208 -17.11 1.14 -10.64
N ALA A 209 -17.35 -0.09 -10.16
CA ALA A 209 -18.30 -0.36 -9.08
C ALA A 209 -17.83 0.23 -7.73
N MET A 210 -16.56 0.06 -7.38
CA MET A 210 -15.93 0.66 -6.21
C MET A 210 -16.13 2.18 -6.19
N MET A 211 -15.91 2.85 -7.32
CA MET A 211 -16.04 4.31 -7.44
C MET A 211 -17.48 4.83 -7.35
N GLN A 212 -18.49 3.96 -7.30
CA GLN A 212 -19.88 4.35 -6.99
C GLN A 212 -20.11 4.54 -5.49
N HIS A 213 -19.23 4.02 -4.63
CA HIS A 213 -19.34 4.20 -3.20
C HIS A 213 -18.91 5.62 -2.78
N PRO A 214 -19.67 6.32 -1.92
CA PRO A 214 -19.33 7.67 -1.46
C PRO A 214 -17.91 7.77 -0.89
N TYR A 215 -17.46 6.73 -0.15
CA TYR A 215 -16.09 6.67 0.41
C TYR A 215 -15.00 6.74 -0.68
N CYS A 216 -15.17 6.00 -1.77
CA CYS A 216 -14.16 5.88 -2.82
C CYS A 216 -14.28 7.02 -3.85
N SER A 217 -15.50 7.46 -4.16
CA SER A 217 -15.76 8.50 -5.18
C SER A 217 -15.11 9.86 -4.89
N GLY A 218 -14.82 10.16 -3.61
CA GLY A 218 -14.12 11.39 -3.21
C GLY A 218 -12.60 11.34 -3.39
N ARG A 219 -12.04 10.18 -3.80
CA ARG A 219 -10.61 9.99 -4.01
C ARG A 219 -10.23 10.41 -5.44
N PRO A 220 -8.99 10.85 -5.67
CA PRO A 220 -8.52 11.30 -6.99
C PRO A 220 -8.19 10.16 -7.97
N TRP A 221 -8.67 8.95 -7.71
CA TRP A 221 -8.37 7.77 -8.53
C TRP A 221 -9.18 7.80 -9.82
N MET A 222 -8.50 7.72 -10.97
CA MET A 222 -9.13 7.63 -12.28
C MET A 222 -9.05 6.21 -12.86
N THR A 223 -8.06 5.44 -12.45
CA THR A 223 -7.80 4.06 -12.89
C THR A 223 -7.43 3.17 -11.69
N PRO A 224 -7.57 1.84 -11.83
CA PRO A 224 -7.06 0.89 -10.83
C PRO A 224 -5.59 1.12 -10.45
N HIS A 225 -4.79 1.66 -11.37
CA HIS A 225 -3.37 1.89 -11.18
C HIS A 225 -3.04 3.17 -10.42
N ASP A 226 -4.00 4.07 -10.24
CA ASP A 226 -3.81 5.30 -9.45
C ASP A 226 -3.95 5.03 -7.95
N MET A 227 -4.46 3.85 -7.58
CA MET A 227 -4.68 3.47 -6.20
C MET A 227 -3.35 3.22 -5.48
N ASN A 228 -3.22 3.79 -4.28
CA ASN A 228 -2.06 3.63 -3.40
C ASN A 228 -2.57 3.54 -1.97
N PHE A 229 -2.13 2.55 -1.19
CA PHE A 229 -2.49 2.42 0.23
C PHE A 229 -2.18 3.68 1.03
N ASN A 230 -1.12 4.40 0.68
CA ASN A 230 -0.79 5.66 1.33
C ASN A 230 -1.88 6.72 1.11
N GLU A 231 -2.57 6.71 -0.03
CA GLU A 231 -3.63 7.69 -0.30
C GLU A 231 -4.91 7.43 0.51
N GLU A 232 -5.11 6.22 1.02
CA GLU A 232 -6.19 5.97 1.99
C GLU A 232 -5.99 6.82 3.25
N HIS A 233 -4.75 6.82 3.75
CA HIS A 233 -4.32 7.55 4.94
C HIS A 233 -4.01 9.03 4.67
N PHE A 234 -3.57 9.36 3.46
CA PHE A 234 -3.17 10.69 3.01
C PHE A 234 -3.87 11.06 1.70
N PRO A 235 -5.18 11.37 1.72
CA PRO A 235 -5.89 11.84 0.52
C PRO A 235 -5.15 13.03 -0.09
N SER A 236 -4.84 12.90 -1.39
CA SER A 236 -4.05 13.83 -2.21
C SER A 236 -4.28 15.34 -2.02
N PRO A 237 -3.29 16.17 -2.41
CA PRO A 237 -1.89 15.80 -2.62
C PRO A 237 -1.26 15.60 -1.25
N GLY A 238 -0.61 14.44 -1.03
CA GLY A 238 0.08 14.16 0.23
C GLY A 238 0.92 15.37 0.68
N PRO A 239 0.99 15.67 1.98
CA PRO A 239 1.48 16.95 2.46
C PRO A 239 2.89 17.23 1.92
N VAL A 240 3.02 18.28 1.10
CA VAL A 240 4.33 18.84 0.76
C VAL A 240 4.75 19.68 1.96
N TRP A 241 5.68 19.13 2.75
CA TRP A 241 6.19 19.83 3.92
C TRP A 241 7.12 20.97 3.46
N PRO A 242 6.93 22.20 3.96
CA PRO A 242 7.89 23.27 3.70
C PRO A 242 9.24 22.87 4.30
N ARG A 243 10.32 23.27 3.64
CA ARG A 243 11.70 22.92 4.01
C ARG A 243 12.00 23.22 5.48
N GLU A 244 11.48 24.33 5.98
CA GLU A 244 11.68 24.83 7.34
C GLU A 244 10.96 23.99 8.39
N ALA A 245 9.91 23.25 8.02
CA ALA A 245 9.17 22.39 8.93
C ALA A 245 9.84 21.03 9.14
N PHE A 246 10.87 20.70 8.35
CA PHE A 246 11.56 19.41 8.44
C PHE A 246 13.03 19.61 8.86
N PRO A 247 13.36 19.47 10.16
CA PRO A 247 14.68 19.80 10.70
C PRO A 247 15.82 18.92 10.18
N LEU A 248 15.50 17.85 9.44
CA LEU A 248 16.47 16.99 8.78
C LEU A 248 17.00 17.58 7.45
N VAL A 249 16.28 18.50 6.79
CA VAL A 249 16.70 19.00 5.46
C VAL A 249 18.10 19.60 5.45
N PRO A 250 18.48 20.52 6.36
CA PRO A 250 19.83 21.08 6.36
C PRO A 250 20.91 20.03 6.57
N TRP A 251 20.63 18.99 7.36
CA TRP A 251 21.55 17.88 7.58
C TRP A 251 21.69 17.00 6.33
N LEU A 252 20.59 16.72 5.64
CA LEU A 252 20.60 15.97 4.38
C LEU A 252 21.41 16.69 3.31
N GLU A 253 21.20 18.00 3.16
CA GLU A 253 21.95 18.82 2.20
C GLU A 253 23.43 18.87 2.53
N ALA A 254 23.80 19.02 3.81
CA ALA A 254 25.19 19.04 4.23
C ALA A 254 25.93 17.71 3.97
N ASN A 255 25.19 16.61 3.80
CA ASN A 255 25.74 15.27 3.57
C ASN A 255 25.43 14.70 2.18
N PHE A 256 24.79 15.48 1.30
CA PHE A 256 24.35 15.03 -0.02
C PHE A 256 25.48 14.43 -0.85
N GLU A 257 26.65 15.08 -0.87
CA GLU A 257 27.83 14.59 -1.60
C GLU A 257 28.28 13.19 -1.16
N THR A 258 28.10 12.85 0.12
CA THR A 258 28.42 11.52 0.62
C THR A 258 27.42 10.48 0.12
N PHE A 259 26.11 10.78 0.21
CA PHE A 259 25.06 9.89 -0.27
C PHE A 259 25.17 9.67 -1.78
N HIS A 260 25.34 10.74 -2.54
CA HIS A 260 25.47 10.69 -4.00
C HIS A 260 26.71 9.92 -4.43
N ARG A 261 27.88 10.19 -3.83
CA ARG A 261 29.12 9.49 -4.18
C ARG A 261 29.03 7.99 -3.91
N GLU A 262 28.52 7.57 -2.76
CA GLU A 262 28.41 6.13 -2.46
C GLU A 262 27.35 5.44 -3.35
N LEU A 263 26.27 6.12 -3.71
CA LEU A 263 25.33 5.62 -4.71
C LEU A 263 26.01 5.42 -6.07
N GLU A 264 26.77 6.39 -6.56
CA GLU A 264 27.51 6.25 -7.81
C GLU A 264 28.56 5.12 -7.75
N GLU A 265 29.25 4.96 -6.61
CA GLU A 265 30.17 3.84 -6.35
C GLU A 265 29.44 2.48 -6.35
N LEU A 266 28.22 2.40 -5.81
CA LEU A 266 27.37 1.21 -5.84
C LEU A 266 26.97 0.86 -7.28
N ARG A 267 26.54 1.85 -8.06
CA ARG A 267 26.07 1.68 -9.44
C ARG A 267 27.19 1.30 -10.40
N ALA A 268 28.40 1.79 -10.15
CA ALA A 268 29.59 1.40 -10.90
C ALA A 268 29.95 -0.09 -10.72
N GLN A 269 29.38 -0.78 -9.72
CA GLN A 269 29.59 -2.22 -9.49
C GLN A 269 28.57 -3.06 -10.27
N PRO A 270 29.00 -3.83 -11.30
CA PRO A 270 28.08 -4.56 -12.15
C PRO A 270 27.20 -5.55 -11.37
N GLY A 271 25.88 -5.39 -11.49
CA GLY A 271 24.88 -6.31 -10.93
C GLY A 271 24.70 -6.27 -9.41
N VAL A 272 25.38 -5.37 -8.69
CA VAL A 272 25.17 -5.20 -7.25
C VAL A 272 23.83 -4.51 -6.99
N PHE A 273 23.51 -3.46 -7.75
CA PHE A 273 22.26 -2.73 -7.63
C PHE A 273 21.04 -3.64 -7.88
N GLU A 274 21.00 -4.36 -9.01
CA GLU A 274 19.98 -5.39 -9.29
C GLU A 274 19.85 -6.44 -8.18
N ARG A 275 20.97 -6.87 -7.59
CA ARG A 275 20.95 -7.84 -6.50
C ARG A 275 20.30 -7.25 -5.25
N LEU A 276 20.65 -6.03 -4.87
CA LEU A 276 20.04 -5.34 -3.73
C LEU A 276 18.55 -5.12 -3.97
N ARG A 277 18.17 -4.65 -5.17
CA ARG A 277 16.77 -4.54 -5.60
C ARG A 277 16.02 -5.86 -5.48
N GLN A 278 16.61 -6.97 -5.93
CA GLN A 278 15.97 -8.27 -5.85
C GLN A 278 15.80 -8.74 -4.40
N LEU A 279 16.81 -8.49 -3.54
CA LEU A 279 16.73 -8.83 -2.13
C LEU A 279 15.64 -8.04 -1.41
N GLU A 280 15.58 -6.73 -1.66
CA GLU A 280 14.53 -5.86 -1.12
C GLU A 280 13.15 -6.29 -1.65
N ARG A 281 13.04 -6.49 -2.97
CA ARG A 281 11.82 -6.99 -3.62
C ARG A 281 11.27 -8.23 -2.92
N ASN A 282 12.15 -9.19 -2.68
CA ASN A 282 11.81 -10.44 -2.02
C ASN A 282 11.43 -10.25 -0.54
N ALA A 283 11.88 -9.16 0.09
CA ALA A 283 11.56 -8.84 1.47
C ALA A 283 10.23 -8.10 1.59
N GLU A 284 10.04 -6.96 0.95
CA GLU A 284 8.84 -6.13 1.20
C GLU A 284 7.66 -6.48 0.30
N ALA A 285 7.87 -7.27 -0.77
CA ALA A 285 6.90 -7.85 -1.72
C ALA A 285 5.89 -6.89 -2.36
N GLN A 286 5.07 -6.22 -1.55
CA GLN A 286 3.94 -5.36 -1.92
C GLN A 286 4.32 -3.88 -2.11
N ASP A 287 5.39 -3.41 -1.47
CA ASP A 287 5.77 -1.99 -1.49
C ASP A 287 6.77 -1.62 -2.61
N HIS A 288 7.04 -2.55 -3.54
CA HIS A 288 7.97 -2.28 -4.63
C HIS A 288 7.27 -1.65 -5.83
N ALA A 289 7.88 -0.59 -6.33
CA ALA A 289 7.50 -0.04 -7.62
C ALA A 289 7.67 -1.07 -8.74
N ARG A 290 6.82 -0.96 -9.75
CA ARG A 290 6.74 -1.90 -10.87
C ARG A 290 8.02 -1.86 -11.69
N GLU A 291 8.33 -2.96 -12.38
CA GLU A 291 9.53 -3.04 -13.25
C GLU A 291 9.54 -1.98 -14.37
N THR A 292 8.37 -1.49 -14.79
CA THR A 292 8.21 -0.44 -15.80
C THR A 292 8.27 0.99 -15.25
N ASP A 293 8.27 1.14 -13.93
CA ASP A 293 8.24 2.44 -13.25
C ASP A 293 9.65 2.78 -12.73
N TRP A 294 9.72 3.34 -11.53
CA TRP A 294 10.97 3.59 -10.83
C TRP A 294 11.48 2.28 -10.23
N THR A 295 12.74 1.94 -10.45
CA THR A 295 13.42 0.95 -9.63
C THR A 295 13.73 1.59 -8.28
N ILE A 296 13.14 1.07 -7.22
CA ILE A 296 13.39 1.54 -5.86
C ILE A 296 14.39 0.58 -5.20
N VAL A 297 15.43 1.14 -4.59
CA VAL A 297 16.32 0.42 -3.67
C VAL A 297 16.37 1.12 -2.33
N GLU A 298 15.93 0.44 -1.27
CA GLU A 298 16.14 0.83 0.12
C GLU A 298 17.60 0.59 0.50
N LEU A 299 18.36 1.68 0.50
CA LEU A 299 19.80 1.72 0.68
C LEU A 299 20.24 1.57 2.14
N ALA A 300 19.38 1.97 3.07
CA ALA A 300 19.65 1.89 4.49
C ALA A 300 18.34 1.92 5.26
N ASP A 301 18.27 1.12 6.31
CA ASP A 301 17.20 1.11 7.29
C ASP A 301 17.82 0.89 8.67
N THR A 302 17.52 1.76 9.62
CA THR A 302 18.06 1.68 10.99
C THR A 302 17.43 0.57 11.84
N ARG A 303 16.39 -0.13 11.34
CA ARG A 303 15.79 -1.32 11.96
C ARG A 303 16.61 -2.59 11.67
N GLU A 304 17.88 -2.62 12.05
CA GLU A 304 18.95 -3.56 11.62
C GLU A 304 18.76 -5.09 11.85
N GLU A 305 17.53 -5.59 11.91
CA GLU A 305 17.24 -7.00 12.21
C GLU A 305 17.29 -7.90 10.96
N GLU A 306 17.20 -7.36 9.75
CA GLU A 306 17.13 -8.17 8.52
C GLU A 306 18.47 -8.19 7.76
N PRO A 307 19.00 -9.37 7.37
CA PRO A 307 20.30 -9.47 6.72
C PRO A 307 20.41 -8.75 5.38
N TRP A 308 19.31 -8.55 4.65
CA TRP A 308 19.34 -7.84 3.38
C TRP A 308 19.66 -6.35 3.58
N LYS A 309 19.14 -5.72 4.64
CA LYS A 309 19.46 -4.33 5.04
C LYS A 309 20.94 -4.18 5.39
N GLN A 310 21.49 -5.18 6.10
CA GLN A 310 22.93 -5.22 6.39
C GLN A 310 23.77 -5.35 5.11
N SER A 311 23.24 -5.96 4.06
CA SER A 311 23.94 -6.07 2.78
C SER A 311 24.11 -4.71 2.10
N SER A 312 23.08 -3.85 2.09
CA SER A 312 23.17 -2.49 1.53
C SER A 312 24.23 -1.65 2.25
N CYS A 313 24.30 -1.72 3.58
CA CYS A 313 25.32 -0.99 4.36
C CYS A 313 26.76 -1.46 4.16
N ARG A 314 27.00 -2.64 3.57
CA ARG A 314 28.36 -3.05 3.16
C ARG A 314 28.85 -2.26 1.95
N HIS A 315 27.92 -1.81 1.11
CA HIS A 315 28.21 -1.03 -0.08
C HIS A 315 28.13 0.48 0.17
N LEU A 316 27.38 0.90 1.19
CA LEU A 316 27.14 2.31 1.54
C LEU A 316 27.51 2.63 3.01
N PRO A 317 28.76 2.35 3.43
CA PRO A 317 29.12 2.38 4.85
C PRO A 317 29.01 3.77 5.46
N ARG A 318 29.41 4.84 4.76
CA ARG A 318 29.38 6.21 5.30
C ARG A 318 27.95 6.73 5.36
N THR A 319 27.13 6.41 4.37
CA THR A 319 25.71 6.71 4.35
C THR A 319 24.99 6.07 5.54
N CYS A 320 25.23 4.78 5.79
CA CYS A 320 24.64 4.11 6.94
C CYS A 320 25.16 4.67 8.28
N GLU A 321 26.45 5.02 8.40
CA GLU A 321 27.00 5.67 9.59
C GLU A 321 26.34 7.04 9.85
N LEU A 322 26.18 7.86 8.81
CA LEU A 322 25.50 9.15 8.88
C LEU A 322 24.05 8.99 9.36
N LEU A 323 23.30 8.06 8.78
CA LEU A 323 21.91 7.81 9.21
C LEU A 323 21.88 7.37 10.69
N ARG A 324 22.74 6.44 11.11
CA ARG A 324 22.82 6.02 12.53
C ARG A 324 23.19 7.15 13.49
N SER A 325 23.90 8.18 13.02
CA SER A 325 24.28 9.33 13.85
C SER A 325 23.09 10.22 14.25
N ARG A 326 21.94 10.06 13.59
CA ARG A 326 20.73 10.83 13.87
C ARG A 326 19.95 10.24 15.05
N PRO A 327 19.74 10.99 16.14
CA PRO A 327 18.98 10.50 17.29
C PRO A 327 17.53 10.16 16.92
N GLU A 328 16.96 10.80 15.89
CA GLU A 328 15.62 10.52 15.38
C GLU A 328 15.50 9.07 14.86
N TYR A 329 16.61 8.47 14.43
CA TYR A 329 16.65 7.15 13.80
C TYR A 329 17.16 6.04 14.75
N GLY A 330 17.59 6.40 15.96
CA GLY A 330 18.17 5.49 16.95
C GLY A 330 17.18 4.91 17.96
N GLU A 331 15.91 5.34 17.97
CA GLU A 331 14.88 4.70 18.80
C GLU A 331 14.50 3.32 18.21
N ARG A 332 14.54 2.24 19.02
CA ARG A 332 14.24 0.83 18.64
C ARG A 332 12.91 0.58 17.88
N HIS A 333 12.06 1.59 17.75
CA HIS A 333 10.74 1.50 17.13
C HIS A 333 10.50 2.57 16.05
N ARG A 334 11.53 3.32 15.66
CA ARG A 334 11.46 4.26 14.54
C ARG A 334 12.47 3.82 13.49
N GLY A 335 11.95 3.28 12.39
CA GLY A 335 12.77 3.01 11.22
C GLY A 335 12.94 4.30 10.44
N SER A 336 14.13 4.52 9.92
CA SER A 336 14.33 5.55 8.91
C SER A 336 15.08 4.96 7.77
N PHE A 337 14.59 5.29 6.58
CA PHE A 337 15.05 4.67 5.37
C PHE A 337 15.52 5.70 4.35
N LEU A 338 16.58 5.33 3.65
CA LEU A 338 17.04 6.02 2.45
C LEU A 338 16.60 5.15 1.26
N LYS A 339 15.69 5.64 0.44
CA LYS A 339 15.29 4.99 -0.81
C LYS A 339 15.89 5.75 -1.98
N VAL A 340 16.47 5.03 -2.93
CA VAL A 340 16.84 5.59 -4.23
C VAL A 340 15.87 5.06 -5.25
N GLU A 341 15.24 5.97 -5.97
CA GLU A 341 14.41 5.67 -7.12
C GLU A 341 15.21 5.97 -8.38
N GLU A 342 15.33 4.98 -9.27
CA GLU A 342 15.92 5.12 -10.61
C GLU A 342 14.85 4.90 -11.69
N ARG A 343 14.71 5.83 -12.63
CA ARG A 343 13.84 5.64 -13.79
C ARG A 343 14.62 5.73 -15.08
N TRP A 344 14.50 4.70 -15.90
CA TRP A 344 15.04 4.72 -17.26
C TRP A 344 14.14 5.53 -18.18
N GLY A 345 14.45 6.82 -18.36
CA GLY A 345 13.73 7.77 -19.21
C GLY A 345 14.29 7.84 -20.64
N GLY A 346 14.45 6.70 -21.31
CA GLY A 346 15.05 6.65 -22.66
C GLY A 346 16.57 6.78 -22.61
N ASP A 347 17.14 7.93 -23.01
CA ASP A 347 18.59 8.16 -23.04
C ASP A 347 19.14 8.77 -21.73
N ARG A 348 18.26 9.08 -20.77
CA ARG A 348 18.64 9.69 -19.49
C ARG A 348 18.10 8.88 -18.34
N LEU A 349 18.94 8.73 -17.33
CA LEU A 349 18.57 8.16 -16.07
C LEU A 349 18.17 9.29 -15.13
N GLU A 350 16.95 9.24 -14.62
CA GLU A 350 16.48 10.16 -13.59
C GLU A 350 16.67 9.50 -12.22
N HIS A 351 17.17 10.28 -11.25
CA HIS A 351 17.40 9.85 -9.89
C HIS A 351 16.57 10.67 -8.91
N LEU A 352 15.92 9.98 -7.98
CA LEU A 352 15.28 10.62 -6.84
C LEU A 352 15.77 9.96 -5.55
N LEU A 353 16.40 10.75 -4.69
CA LEU A 353 16.75 10.34 -3.34
C LEU A 353 15.59 10.67 -2.40
N LEU A 354 14.92 9.63 -1.90
CA LEU A 354 13.83 9.75 -0.95
C LEU A 354 14.29 9.35 0.45
N ILE A 355 13.84 10.11 1.45
CA ILE A 355 14.18 9.86 2.86
C ILE A 355 12.90 9.90 3.65
N GLY A 356 12.53 8.75 4.22
CA GLY A 356 11.32 8.58 5.00
C GLY A 356 11.60 8.27 6.46
N GLU A 357 10.72 8.75 7.34
CA GLU A 357 10.64 8.32 8.74
C GLU A 357 9.40 7.43 8.91
N MET A 358 9.58 6.20 9.39
CA MET A 358 8.49 5.34 9.86
C MET A 358 8.36 5.44 11.38
N GLY A 359 7.33 6.13 11.86
CA GLY A 359 6.94 6.12 13.27
C GLY A 359 5.98 4.97 13.58
N MET A 360 6.32 4.08 14.51
CA MET A 360 5.40 3.00 14.98
C MET A 360 4.37 3.46 16.04
N ARG A 361 4.37 4.73 16.48
CA ARG A 361 3.45 5.20 17.53
C ARG A 361 2.09 5.61 16.98
N GLY A 362 1.35 4.71 16.34
CA GLY A 362 -0.03 5.00 15.86
C GLY A 362 -0.16 6.29 15.04
N CYS A 363 0.95 6.78 14.49
CA CYS A 363 1.13 7.99 13.74
C CYS A 363 2.00 7.58 12.55
N GLN A 364 1.31 7.50 11.43
CA GLN A 364 1.65 6.96 10.12
C GLN A 364 3.05 7.35 9.59
N PRO A 365 3.59 6.60 8.61
CA PRO A 365 4.84 6.95 7.94
C PRO A 365 4.81 8.39 7.44
N ARG A 366 5.83 9.17 7.78
CA ARG A 366 6.04 10.50 7.22
C ARG A 366 6.98 10.35 6.03
N VAL A 367 6.41 10.21 4.85
CA VAL A 367 7.19 10.29 3.61
C VAL A 367 7.46 11.76 3.35
N VAL A 368 8.69 12.19 3.62
CA VAL A 368 9.16 13.48 3.09
C VAL A 368 9.70 13.19 1.71
N LYS A 369 9.10 13.82 0.70
CA LYS A 369 9.70 13.92 -0.62
C LYS A 369 10.46 15.26 -0.67
N PRO A 370 11.70 15.36 -0.17
CA PRO A 370 12.53 16.45 -0.62
C PRO A 370 12.79 16.15 -2.10
N VAL A 371 12.07 16.81 -2.99
CA VAL A 371 12.34 16.72 -4.42
C VAL A 371 13.66 17.46 -4.64
N PHE A 372 14.77 16.76 -4.47
CA PHE A 372 16.07 17.19 -4.96
C PHE A 372 16.05 17.02 -6.48
N LYS A 373 15.37 17.94 -7.18
CA LYS A 373 15.52 18.10 -8.62
C LYS A 373 16.88 18.75 -8.89
N HIS A 374 17.95 18.02 -8.67
CA HIS A 374 19.19 18.31 -9.37
C HIS A 374 19.02 17.72 -10.77
N CYS A 375 18.57 18.57 -11.70
CA CYS A 375 18.75 18.30 -13.12
C CYS A 375 20.27 18.33 -13.38
N LEU A 376 20.89 17.15 -13.48
CA LEU A 376 22.21 16.99 -14.09
C LEU A 376 22.05 16.81 -15.60
#